data_AF-A0A965V8N7-F1
#
_entry.id   AF-A0A965V8N7-F1
#
_cell.length_a   1.000
_cell.length_b   1.000
_cell.length_c   1.000
_cell.angle_alpha   90.00
_cell.angle_beta   90.00
_cell.angle_gamma   90.00
#
_symmetry.space_group_name_H-M   'P 1'
#
loop_
_entity.id
_entity.type
_entity.pdbx_description
1 polymer ?
#
loop_
_entity_poly.entity_id
_entity_poly.type
_entity_poly.pdbx_seq_one_letter_code
_entity_poly.pdbx_strand_id
1 'polypeptide(L)'
;MANFERRVLVLDSRYEPVKIVGLQVGFVLLYTVPVLDSPRLIRGVSQSFTVPWIIRLFNCAPRNRRGHGARFSRQNVYLRDGFRCQYCNCAGSMLNLTLDHLVPLARGGKTSWDNIVTACKTCNLRKGARTIEELGIRLPRMPEQPNFNRTALFALRYGLTSRNIPESWIGYVDLSVSNRLLDVRAGTASDELSPNSPHFVTPLPAVG
;
A
#
# COMPACT_ATOMS: atom_id res chain seq x y z
N MET A 1 5.06 7.01 15.57
CA MET A 1 5.60 5.83 14.86
C MET A 1 4.90 4.58 15.39
N ALA A 2 4.53 3.63 14.54
CA ALA A 2 3.88 2.40 15.01
C ALA A 2 4.88 1.55 15.79
N ASN A 3 4.66 1.37 17.09
CA ASN A 3 5.50 0.49 17.91
C ASN A 3 5.04 -0.97 17.69
N PHE A 4 5.93 -1.79 17.11
CA PHE A 4 5.70 -3.21 16.87
C PHE A 4 6.14 -4.11 18.02
N GLU A 5 6.82 -3.61 19.06
CA GLU A 5 7.39 -4.40 20.18
C GLU A 5 6.36 -5.26 20.93
N ARG A 6 5.07 -4.92 20.85
CA ARG A 6 3.94 -5.67 21.44
C ARG A 6 2.95 -6.17 20.40
N ARG A 7 3.45 -6.47 19.21
CA ARG A 7 2.67 -7.05 18.12
C ARG A 7 3.13 -8.48 17.86
N VAL A 8 2.31 -9.23 17.15
CA VAL A 8 2.55 -10.62 16.78
C VAL A 8 2.23 -10.77 15.30
N LEU A 9 3.16 -11.34 14.54
CA LEU A 9 2.94 -11.66 13.13
C LEU A 9 2.27 -13.03 13.06
N VAL A 10 1.14 -13.07 12.39
CA VAL A 10 0.44 -14.32 12.11
C VAL A 10 0.70 -14.71 10.66
N LEU A 11 1.27 -15.90 10.49
CA LEU A 11 1.57 -16.54 9.21
C LEU A 11 0.56 -17.65 8.94
N ASP A 12 0.33 -17.93 7.66
CA ASP A 12 -0.40 -19.13 7.24
C ASP A 12 0.52 -20.37 7.15
N SER A 13 -0.06 -21.50 6.74
CA SER A 13 0.66 -22.76 6.60
C SER A 13 1.78 -22.73 5.54
N ARG A 14 1.91 -21.67 4.74
CA ARG A 14 2.97 -21.47 3.73
C ARG A 14 3.97 -20.38 4.13
N TYR A 15 3.95 -19.95 5.39
CA TYR A 15 4.79 -18.84 5.88
C TYR A 15 4.47 -17.48 5.24
N GLU A 16 3.30 -17.34 4.61
CA GLU A 16 2.86 -16.06 4.08
C GLU A 16 2.16 -15.24 5.19
N PRO A 17 2.45 -13.93 5.33
CA PRO A 17 1.85 -13.08 6.35
C PRO A 17 0.34 -12.90 6.11
N VAL A 18 -0.43 -13.00 7.20
CA VAL A 18 -1.89 -12.91 7.21
C VAL A 18 -2.35 -11.65 7.94
N LYS A 19 -1.88 -11.45 9.18
CA LYS A 19 -2.26 -10.31 10.02
C LYS A 19 -1.18 -9.98 11.05
N ILE A 20 -1.16 -8.72 11.49
CA ILE A 20 -0.48 -8.30 12.71
C ILE A 20 -1.53 -8.16 13.80
N VAL A 21 -1.33 -8.85 14.93
CA VAL A 21 -2.23 -8.77 16.09
C VAL A 21 -1.51 -8.21 17.32
N GLY A 22 -2.27 -7.78 18.34
CA GLY A 22 -1.68 -7.44 19.64
C GLY A 22 -1.34 -8.68 20.46
N LEU A 23 -0.46 -8.53 21.45
CA LEU A 23 -0.02 -9.61 22.34
C LEU A 23 -1.17 -10.41 22.95
N GLN A 24 -2.22 -9.75 23.45
CA GLN A 24 -3.38 -10.42 24.08
C GLN A 24 -4.01 -11.45 23.14
N VAL A 25 -4.24 -11.08 21.87
CA VAL A 25 -4.78 -11.98 20.86
C VAL A 25 -3.78 -13.07 20.48
N GLY A 26 -2.48 -12.73 20.43
CA GLY A 26 -1.41 -13.71 20.21
C GLY A 26 -1.39 -14.80 21.28
N PHE A 27 -1.54 -14.43 22.56
CA PHE A 27 -1.63 -15.39 23.67
C PHE A 27 -2.85 -16.30 23.56
N VAL A 28 -4.01 -15.79 23.14
CA VAL A 28 -5.19 -16.63 22.91
C VAL A 28 -4.91 -17.65 21.80
N LEU A 29 -4.22 -17.24 20.73
CA LEU A 29 -3.90 -18.14 19.62
C LEU A 29 -2.94 -19.27 20.02
N LEU A 30 -2.03 -19.06 20.98
CA LEU A 30 -1.12 -20.10 21.50
C LEU A 30 -1.85 -21.37 21.94
N TYR A 31 -3.02 -21.22 22.56
CA TYR A 31 -3.80 -22.35 23.06
C TYR A 31 -4.54 -23.12 21.95
N THR A 32 -4.57 -22.56 20.73
CA THR A 32 -5.36 -23.09 19.61
C THR A 32 -4.52 -23.64 18.47
N VAL A 33 -3.26 -23.22 18.34
CA VAL A 33 -2.39 -23.59 17.20
C VAL A 33 -0.93 -23.81 17.63
N PRO A 34 -0.19 -24.70 16.94
CA PRO A 34 1.25 -24.87 17.18
C PRO A 34 2.04 -23.59 16.82
N VAL A 35 3.06 -23.28 17.61
CA VAL A 35 3.89 -22.07 17.48
C VAL A 35 5.17 -22.40 16.73
N LEU A 36 5.62 -21.49 15.86
CA LEU A 36 6.86 -21.65 15.11
C LEU A 36 8.07 -21.05 15.84
N ASP A 37 7.90 -19.88 16.47
CA ASP A 37 9.02 -19.15 17.09
C ASP A 37 8.55 -18.26 18.26
N SER A 38 9.19 -18.42 19.42
CA SER A 38 8.91 -17.71 20.68
C SER A 38 10.22 -17.33 21.41
N PRO A 39 10.98 -16.32 20.93
CA PRO A 39 12.34 -16.11 21.40
C PRO A 39 12.46 -15.32 22.71
N ARG A 40 11.38 -14.75 23.27
CA ARG A 40 11.47 -13.84 24.43
C ARG A 40 10.49 -14.21 25.54
N LEU A 41 10.98 -14.23 26.77
CA LEU A 41 10.17 -14.39 27.99
C LEU A 41 9.74 -13.02 28.51
N ILE A 42 8.44 -12.83 28.76
CA ILE A 42 7.93 -11.74 29.60
C ILE A 42 7.77 -12.27 31.01
N ARG A 43 8.31 -11.54 31.98
CA ARG A 43 8.10 -11.81 33.41
C ARG A 43 6.78 -11.19 33.86
N GLY A 44 5.87 -12.02 34.33
CA GLY A 44 4.73 -11.61 35.15
C GLY A 44 5.11 -11.57 36.63
N VAL A 45 4.14 -11.21 37.48
CA VAL A 45 4.34 -11.08 38.93
C VAL A 45 4.70 -12.41 39.58
N SER A 46 4.16 -13.53 39.08
CA SER A 46 4.37 -14.87 39.67
C SER A 46 4.88 -15.91 38.67
N GLN A 47 4.80 -15.65 37.37
CA GLN A 47 5.15 -16.60 36.31
C GLN A 47 5.77 -15.85 35.13
N SER A 48 6.61 -16.54 34.36
CA SER A 48 7.15 -16.02 33.10
C SER A 48 6.48 -16.70 31.91
N PHE A 49 6.21 -15.94 30.86
CA PHE A 49 5.50 -16.42 29.67
C PHE A 49 6.35 -16.21 28.42
N THR A 50 6.39 -17.21 27.54
CA THR A 50 6.99 -17.07 26.21
C THR A 50 6.09 -16.21 25.33
N VAL A 51 6.65 -15.16 24.74
CA VAL A 51 5.93 -14.28 23.83
C VAL A 51 5.92 -14.88 22.43
N PRO A 52 4.74 -15.08 21.83
CA PRO A 52 4.65 -15.59 20.48
C PRO A 52 4.86 -14.44 19.50
N TRP A 53 6.09 -14.13 19.15
CA TRP A 53 6.38 -13.05 18.21
C TRP A 53 5.90 -13.41 16.79
N ILE A 54 5.94 -14.69 16.44
CA ILE A 54 5.46 -15.22 15.17
C ILE A 54 4.61 -16.48 15.43
N ILE A 55 3.35 -16.44 15.01
CA ILE A 55 2.42 -17.57 15.11
C ILE A 55 2.13 -18.09 13.71
N ARG A 56 2.25 -19.40 13.50
CA ARG A 56 1.89 -20.07 12.25
C ARG A 56 0.60 -20.83 12.42
N LEU A 57 -0.36 -20.58 11.53
CA LEU A 57 -1.62 -21.33 11.49
C LEU A 57 -1.46 -22.57 10.61
N PHE A 58 -1.68 -23.77 11.16
CA PHE A 58 -1.58 -25.03 10.42
C PHE A 58 -2.87 -25.38 9.67
N ASN A 59 -4.03 -24.98 10.19
CA ASN A 59 -5.32 -25.16 9.55
C ASN A 59 -5.79 -23.84 8.93
N CYS A 60 -5.59 -23.69 7.61
CA CYS A 60 -6.19 -22.60 6.85
C CYS A 60 -7.29 -23.18 5.96
N ALA A 61 -8.50 -22.63 6.12
CA ALA A 61 -9.63 -22.88 5.24
C ALA A 61 -9.21 -22.78 3.75
N PRO A 62 -9.85 -23.57 2.84
CA PRO A 62 -9.46 -23.63 1.45
C PRO A 62 -9.36 -22.23 0.85
N ARG A 63 -8.21 -21.97 0.21
CA ARG A 63 -7.94 -20.73 -0.51
C ARG A 63 -9.12 -20.42 -1.42
N ASN A 64 -9.80 -19.32 -1.18
CA ASN A 64 -10.61 -18.73 -2.24
C ASN A 64 -9.58 -18.25 -3.29
N ARG A 65 -9.39 -19.03 -4.35
CA ARG A 65 -8.45 -18.79 -5.46
C ARG A 65 -8.76 -17.52 -6.27
N ARG A 66 -9.62 -16.64 -5.77
CA ARG A 66 -10.02 -15.40 -6.43
C ARG A 66 -8.91 -14.35 -6.29
N GLY A 67 -8.05 -14.33 -7.30
CA GLY A 67 -7.24 -13.18 -7.70
C GLY A 67 -5.84 -13.18 -7.14
N HIS A 68 -4.87 -13.59 -7.95
CA HIS A 68 -3.42 -13.47 -7.73
C HIS A 68 -2.91 -12.01 -7.77
N GLY A 69 -3.74 -11.01 -7.51
CA GLY A 69 -3.40 -9.60 -7.67
C GLY A 69 -4.01 -8.71 -6.59
N ALA A 70 -3.53 -7.46 -6.52
CA ALA A 70 -4.04 -6.49 -5.57
C ALA A 70 -5.56 -6.29 -5.76
N ARG A 71 -6.32 -6.39 -4.66
CA ARG A 71 -7.74 -6.05 -4.67
C ARG A 71 -7.92 -4.59 -5.07
N PHE A 72 -8.90 -4.31 -5.92
CA PHE A 72 -9.25 -2.94 -6.23
C PHE A 72 -9.78 -2.26 -4.96
N SER A 73 -9.10 -1.22 -4.50
CA SER A 73 -9.50 -0.42 -3.33
C SER A 73 -8.81 0.94 -3.40
N ARG A 74 -9.40 1.96 -2.76
CA ARG A 74 -8.84 3.32 -2.76
C ARG A 74 -7.39 3.34 -2.29
N GLN A 75 -7.11 2.64 -1.20
CA GLN A 75 -5.78 2.51 -0.65
C GLN A 75 -4.80 1.90 -1.67
N ASN A 76 -5.19 0.83 -2.37
CA ASN A 76 -4.31 0.19 -3.33
C ASN A 76 -4.09 1.03 -4.59
N VAL A 77 -5.05 1.87 -5.00
CA VAL A 77 -4.83 2.85 -6.08
C VAL A 77 -3.81 3.91 -5.66
N TYR A 78 -3.96 4.49 -4.47
CA TYR A 78 -2.98 5.46 -3.96
C TYR A 78 -1.58 4.85 -3.84
N LEU A 79 -1.49 3.58 -3.44
CA LEU A 79 -0.23 2.85 -3.35
C LEU A 79 0.40 2.60 -4.73
N ARG A 80 -0.40 2.18 -5.72
CA ARG A 80 0.06 2.01 -7.10
C ARG A 80 0.65 3.31 -7.65
N ASP A 81 -0.02 4.42 -7.38
CA ASP A 81 0.32 5.76 -7.88
C ASP A 81 1.35 6.49 -6.99
N GLY A 82 1.89 5.80 -5.98
CA GLY A 82 2.91 6.33 -5.09
C GLY A 82 2.50 7.54 -4.26
N PHE A 83 1.20 7.67 -3.96
CA PHE A 83 0.60 8.85 -3.33
C PHE A 83 0.90 10.15 -4.10
N ARG A 84 0.92 10.08 -5.43
CA ARG A 84 1.11 11.24 -6.31
C ARG A 84 -0.05 11.41 -7.26
N CYS A 85 -0.40 12.67 -7.51
CA CYS A 85 -1.37 13.02 -8.54
C CYS A 85 -0.86 12.59 -9.92
N GLN A 86 -1.63 11.80 -10.66
CA GLN A 86 -1.21 11.32 -11.99
C GLN A 86 -1.25 12.41 -13.07
N TYR A 87 -1.80 13.58 -12.76
CA TYR A 87 -1.88 14.72 -13.67
C TYR A 87 -0.74 15.73 -13.49
N CYS A 88 -0.38 16.07 -12.24
CA CYS A 88 0.65 17.08 -11.94
C CYS A 88 1.82 16.56 -11.11
N ASN A 89 1.82 15.27 -10.78
CA ASN A 89 2.86 14.58 -10.00
C ASN A 89 3.09 15.09 -8.56
N CYS A 90 2.25 16.01 -8.07
CA CYS A 90 2.35 16.49 -6.68
C CYS A 90 2.12 15.34 -5.69
N ALA A 91 2.98 15.25 -4.67
CA ALA A 91 2.82 14.30 -3.58
C ALA A 91 1.66 14.72 -2.65
N GLY A 92 1.05 13.73 -2.00
CA GLY A 92 0.00 13.98 -1.02
C GLY A 92 -0.20 12.82 -0.05
N SER A 93 -1.23 12.96 0.78
CA SER A 93 -1.76 11.92 1.65
C SER A 93 -3.18 11.57 1.22
N MET A 94 -3.75 10.51 1.80
CA MET A 94 -5.14 10.13 1.52
C MET A 94 -6.15 11.23 1.91
N LEU A 95 -5.76 12.23 2.70
CA LEU A 95 -6.62 13.34 3.11
C LEU A 95 -6.75 14.43 2.04
N ASN A 96 -5.70 14.65 1.23
CA ASN A 96 -5.68 15.70 0.21
C ASN A 96 -5.69 15.15 -1.23
N LEU A 97 -5.55 13.84 -1.41
CA LEU A 97 -5.71 13.15 -2.68
C LEU A 97 -7.10 12.53 -2.82
N THR A 98 -7.60 12.56 -4.04
CA THR A 98 -8.86 11.96 -4.48
C THR A 98 -8.59 10.91 -5.54
N LEU A 99 -9.63 10.15 -5.89
CA LEU A 99 -9.60 9.28 -7.06
C LEU A 99 -10.39 9.95 -8.17
N ASP A 100 -9.91 9.77 -9.40
CA ASP A 100 -10.56 10.27 -10.60
C ASP A 100 -10.66 9.17 -11.65
N HIS A 101 -11.72 9.22 -12.45
CA HIS A 101 -11.97 8.33 -13.58
C HIS A 101 -11.41 8.95 -14.86
N LEU A 102 -10.49 8.29 -15.56
CA LEU A 102 -9.93 8.78 -16.83
C LEU A 102 -11.03 9.03 -17.87
N VAL A 103 -11.90 8.04 -18.05
CA VAL A 103 -13.19 8.14 -18.72
C VAL A 103 -14.23 8.43 -17.64
N PRO A 104 -14.88 9.61 -17.63
CA PRO A 104 -15.88 9.96 -16.63
C PRO A 104 -17.03 8.96 -16.54
N LEU A 105 -17.57 8.76 -15.34
CA LEU A 105 -18.71 7.87 -15.11
C LEU A 105 -19.93 8.24 -15.99
N ALA A 106 -20.19 9.53 -16.16
CA ALA A 106 -21.25 10.05 -17.02
C ALA A 106 -21.07 9.70 -18.51
N ARG A 107 -19.87 9.29 -18.92
CA ARG A 107 -19.54 8.84 -20.28
C ARG A 107 -19.33 7.33 -20.36
N GLY A 108 -19.84 6.57 -19.38
CA GLY A 108 -19.77 5.10 -19.36
C GLY A 108 -18.46 4.55 -18.79
N GLY A 109 -17.60 5.39 -18.20
CA GLY A 109 -16.37 4.93 -17.57
C GLY A 109 -16.62 4.03 -16.37
N LYS A 110 -15.86 2.93 -16.27
CA LYS A 110 -16.02 1.93 -15.20
C LYS A 110 -15.13 2.25 -13.99
N THR A 111 -15.52 1.80 -12.81
CA THR A 111 -14.66 1.85 -11.63
C THR A 111 -13.77 0.61 -11.62
N SER A 112 -12.61 0.71 -12.26
CA SER A 112 -11.68 -0.40 -12.46
C SER A 112 -10.23 0.08 -12.46
N TRP A 113 -9.29 -0.87 -12.39
CA TRP A 113 -7.86 -0.57 -12.32
C TRP A 113 -7.36 0.26 -13.50
N ASP A 114 -7.91 0.03 -14.69
CA ASP A 114 -7.59 0.65 -15.98
C ASP A 114 -8.21 2.05 -16.18
N ASN A 115 -9.12 2.46 -15.30
CA ASN A 115 -9.81 3.74 -15.45
C ASN A 115 -9.66 4.66 -14.23
N ILE A 116 -9.20 4.15 -13.08
CA ILE A 116 -9.11 4.94 -11.85
C ILE A 116 -7.66 5.33 -11.57
N VAL A 117 -7.42 6.61 -11.31
CA VAL A 117 -6.12 7.17 -10.93
C VAL A 117 -6.23 8.08 -9.70
N THR A 118 -5.09 8.31 -9.07
CA THR A 118 -4.92 9.29 -8.00
C THR A 118 -4.83 10.70 -8.57
N ALA A 119 -5.60 11.63 -8.02
CA ALA A 119 -5.62 13.02 -8.44
C ALA A 119 -5.69 13.96 -7.23
N CYS A 120 -4.97 15.08 -7.25
CA CYS A 120 -5.20 16.14 -6.28
C CYS A 120 -6.54 16.84 -6.55
N LYS A 121 -7.12 17.49 -5.54
CA LYS A 121 -8.42 18.16 -5.65
C LYS A 121 -8.46 19.18 -6.81
N THR A 122 -7.39 19.96 -6.97
CA THR A 122 -7.29 20.98 -8.03
C THR A 122 -7.31 20.37 -9.43
N CYS A 123 -6.52 19.34 -9.69
CA CYS A 123 -6.49 18.67 -11.00
C CYS A 123 -7.79 17.93 -11.27
N ASN A 124 -8.34 17.24 -10.27
CA ASN A 124 -9.59 16.50 -10.40
C ASN A 124 -10.75 17.46 -10.76
N LEU A 125 -10.86 18.58 -10.04
CA LEU A 125 -11.85 19.62 -10.34
C LEU A 125 -11.64 20.23 -11.72
N ARG A 126 -10.39 20.52 -12.09
CA ARG A 126 -10.06 21.06 -13.41
C ARG A 126 -10.46 20.09 -14.52
N LYS A 127 -10.19 18.79 -14.38
CA LYS A 127 -10.58 17.81 -15.39
C LYS A 127 -12.10 17.73 -15.52
N GLY A 128 -12.81 17.58 -14.40
CA GLY A 128 -14.26 17.45 -14.40
C GLY A 128 -14.74 16.29 -15.27
N ALA A 129 -15.75 16.52 -16.10
CA ALA A 129 -16.34 15.52 -16.99
C ALA A 129 -15.63 15.37 -18.35
N ARG A 130 -14.38 15.83 -18.45
CA ARG A 130 -13.56 15.69 -19.66
C ARG A 130 -12.69 14.45 -19.63
N THR A 131 -12.37 13.89 -20.79
CA THR A 131 -11.39 12.81 -20.91
C THR A 131 -9.96 13.37 -20.93
N ILE A 132 -8.95 12.50 -20.77
CA ILE A 132 -7.55 12.92 -20.84
C ILE A 132 -7.17 13.42 -22.23
N GLU A 133 -7.79 12.86 -23.27
CA GLU A 133 -7.62 13.25 -24.68
C GLU A 133 -8.13 14.67 -24.92
N GLU A 134 -9.33 15.00 -24.41
CA GLU A 134 -9.92 16.34 -24.50
C GLU A 134 -9.09 17.41 -23.78
N LEU A 135 -8.36 17.02 -22.74
CA LEU A 135 -7.45 17.90 -22.00
C LEU A 135 -6.05 17.96 -22.62
N GLY A 136 -5.75 17.13 -23.62
CA GLY A 136 -4.40 16.98 -24.17
C GLY A 136 -3.38 16.50 -23.14
N ILE A 137 -3.81 15.83 -22.06
CA ILE A 137 -2.92 15.36 -21.00
C ILE A 137 -2.46 13.94 -21.33
N ARG A 138 -1.15 13.71 -21.27
CA ARG A 138 -0.58 12.37 -21.30
C ARG A 138 -0.19 11.94 -19.89
N LEU A 139 -0.68 10.78 -19.48
CA LEU A 139 -0.27 10.18 -18.22
C LEU A 139 1.16 9.62 -18.36
N PRO A 140 1.96 9.63 -17.28
CA PRO A 140 3.30 9.04 -17.29
C PRO A 140 3.25 7.51 -17.53
N ARG A 141 2.17 6.86 -17.08
CA ARG A 141 1.88 5.46 -17.36
C ARG A 141 0.37 5.25 -17.34
N MET A 142 -0.14 4.38 -18.23
CA MET A 142 -1.53 3.97 -18.17
C MET A 142 -1.79 3.14 -16.90
N PRO A 143 -2.91 3.39 -16.21
CA PRO A 143 -3.21 2.70 -14.97
C PRO A 143 -3.49 1.22 -15.25
N GLU A 144 -2.84 0.33 -14.50
CA GLU A 144 -3.00 -1.12 -14.61
C GLU A 144 -3.19 -1.72 -13.22
N GLN A 145 -3.65 -2.97 -13.15
CA GLN A 145 -3.66 -3.69 -11.89
C GLN A 145 -2.22 -3.96 -11.46
N PRO A 146 -1.79 -3.50 -10.27
CA PRO A 146 -0.42 -3.74 -9.85
C PRO A 146 -0.21 -5.23 -9.56
N ASN A 147 0.88 -5.78 -10.08
CA ASN A 147 1.35 -7.13 -9.76
C ASN A 147 2.10 -7.15 -8.43
N PHE A 148 1.53 -6.52 -7.40
CA PHE A 148 2.09 -6.63 -6.06
C PHE A 148 1.85 -8.05 -5.55
N ASN A 149 2.92 -8.74 -5.20
CA ASN A 149 2.79 -9.98 -4.46
C ASN A 149 2.10 -9.69 -3.11
N ARG A 150 1.54 -10.75 -2.52
CA ARG A 150 0.71 -10.61 -1.30
C ARG A 150 1.47 -10.01 -0.13
N THR A 151 2.77 -10.29 -0.04
CA THR A 151 3.65 -9.84 1.04
C THR A 151 3.99 -8.36 0.92
N ALA A 152 4.17 -7.83 -0.29
CA ALA A 152 4.33 -6.40 -0.54
C ALA A 152 3.06 -5.62 -0.19
N LEU A 153 1.88 -6.15 -0.55
CA LEU A 153 0.60 -5.55 -0.12
C LEU A 153 0.45 -5.55 1.39
N PHE A 154 0.90 -6.62 2.06
CA PHE A 154 0.90 -6.72 3.51
C PHE A 154 1.79 -5.64 4.13
N ALA A 155 3.02 -5.45 3.62
CA ALA A 155 3.93 -4.42 4.08
C ALA A 155 3.29 -3.03 4.00
N LEU A 156 2.71 -2.69 2.84
CA LEU A 156 2.08 -1.39 2.61
C LEU A 156 0.87 -1.15 3.52
N ARG A 157 0.03 -2.17 3.72
CA ARG A 157 -1.16 -2.08 4.59
C ARG A 157 -0.78 -1.71 6.02
N TYR A 158 0.31 -2.29 6.52
CA TYR A 158 0.78 -2.07 7.90
C TYR A 158 1.85 -0.98 8.01
N GLY A 159 2.21 -0.33 6.90
CA GLY A 159 3.27 0.67 6.87
C GLY A 159 4.64 0.12 7.26
N LEU A 160 4.90 -1.17 6.98
CA LEU A 160 6.17 -1.82 7.24
C LEU A 160 7.19 -1.40 6.20
N THR A 161 8.39 -1.10 6.68
CA THR A 161 9.52 -0.61 5.90
C THR A 161 10.80 -1.10 6.55
N SER A 162 11.93 -0.99 5.86
CA SER A 162 13.23 -1.32 6.44
C SER A 162 13.56 -0.53 7.71
N ARG A 163 12.88 0.59 7.98
CA ARG A 163 13.13 1.44 9.17
C ARG A 163 12.37 0.99 10.42
N ASN A 164 11.31 0.19 10.29
CA ASN A 164 10.41 -0.12 11.40
C ASN A 164 9.99 -1.59 11.51
N ILE A 165 10.35 -2.43 10.53
CA ILE A 165 10.06 -3.85 10.60
C ILE A 165 10.94 -4.52 11.67
N PRO A 166 10.38 -5.38 12.54
CA PRO A 166 11.16 -6.25 13.39
C PRO A 166 12.06 -7.19 12.58
N GLU A 167 13.30 -7.41 13.02
CA GLU A 167 14.28 -8.25 12.32
C GLU A 167 13.76 -9.65 12.00
N SER A 168 13.08 -10.29 12.97
CA SER A 168 12.49 -11.62 12.82
C SER A 168 11.40 -11.70 11.73
N TRP A 169 10.84 -10.57 11.29
CA TRP A 169 9.78 -10.53 10.28
C TRP A 169 10.32 -10.35 8.85
N ILE A 170 11.58 -9.95 8.68
CA ILE A 170 12.17 -9.61 7.39
C ILE A 170 12.06 -10.77 6.38
N GLY A 171 12.24 -12.01 6.84
CA GLY A 171 12.16 -13.19 5.97
C GLY A 171 10.75 -13.50 5.42
N TYR A 172 9.69 -12.88 5.97
CA TYR A 172 8.30 -13.20 5.62
C TYR A 172 7.59 -12.07 4.85
N VAL A 173 8.18 -10.88 4.81
CA VAL A 173 7.53 -9.67 4.30
C VAL A 173 8.38 -9.05 3.20
N ASP A 174 7.82 -8.92 1.99
CA ASP A 174 8.46 -8.18 0.91
C ASP A 174 8.29 -6.67 1.15
N LEU A 175 9.41 -5.97 1.30
CA LEU A 175 9.47 -4.52 1.54
C LEU A 175 9.80 -3.71 0.29
N SER A 176 9.97 -4.36 -0.87
CA SER A 176 10.42 -3.70 -2.11
C SER A 176 9.52 -2.53 -2.51
N VAL A 177 8.21 -2.66 -2.34
CA VAL A 177 7.26 -1.58 -2.67
C VAL A 177 7.23 -0.52 -1.58
N SER A 178 7.18 -0.91 -0.30
CA SER A 178 7.09 0.04 0.81
C SER A 178 8.34 0.90 0.97
N ASN A 179 9.52 0.32 0.71
CA ASN A 179 10.79 1.04 0.71
C ASN A 179 10.88 2.04 -0.45
N ARG A 180 10.49 1.66 -1.67
CA ARG A 180 10.42 2.61 -2.79
C ARG A 180 9.56 3.82 -2.46
N LEU A 181 8.45 3.63 -1.74
CA LEU A 181 7.59 4.75 -1.30
C LEU A 181 8.21 5.59 -0.18
N LEU A 182 9.09 5.03 0.66
CA LEU A 182 9.87 5.82 1.61
C LEU A 182 10.84 6.75 0.90
N ASP A 183 11.54 6.26 -0.12
CA ASP A 183 12.53 7.05 -0.85
C ASP A 183 11.87 8.24 -1.55
N VAL A 184 10.69 8.01 -2.13
CA VAL A 184 9.85 9.05 -2.75
C VAL A 184 9.39 10.12 -1.75
N ARG A 185 9.20 9.78 -0.47
CA ARG A 185 8.85 10.73 0.61
C ARG A 185 10.07 11.42 1.22
N ALA A 186 11.22 10.76 1.24
CA ALA A 186 12.47 11.35 1.70
C ALA A 186 12.98 12.41 0.71
N GLY A 187 12.84 12.17 -0.60
CA GLY A 187 13.20 13.14 -1.64
C GLY A 187 12.30 14.39 -1.69
N THR A 188 11.09 14.34 -1.13
CA THR A 188 10.21 15.52 -1.03
C THR A 188 10.53 16.45 0.14
N ALA A 189 11.49 16.09 1.00
CA ALA A 189 11.91 16.95 2.10
C ALA A 189 12.90 18.05 1.66
N SER A 190 13.42 18.01 0.42
CA SER A 190 14.40 18.96 -0.10
C SER A 190 13.88 19.88 -1.22
N ASP A 191 12.67 19.66 -1.74
CA ASP A 191 12.10 20.51 -2.79
C ASP A 191 11.03 21.44 -2.20
N GLU A 192 11.45 22.63 -1.78
CA GLU A 192 10.57 23.74 -1.49
C GLU A 192 9.66 24.01 -2.70
N LEU A 193 8.36 24.09 -2.42
CA LEU A 193 7.33 24.45 -3.39
C LEU A 193 7.61 25.83 -3.98
N SER A 194 8.11 25.89 -5.21
CA SER A 194 7.79 27.02 -6.09
C SER A 194 6.36 26.84 -6.62
N PRO A 195 5.41 27.77 -6.36
CA PRO A 195 4.03 27.63 -6.80
C PRO A 195 3.81 27.75 -8.31
N ASN A 196 4.87 28.00 -9.10
CA ASN A 196 4.77 28.42 -10.50
C ASN A 196 5.62 27.59 -11.48
N SER A 197 5.63 26.26 -11.36
CA SER A 197 6.11 25.41 -12.47
C SER A 197 4.96 24.71 -13.19
N PRO A 198 4.59 25.14 -14.41
CA PRO A 198 3.72 24.36 -15.27
C PRO A 198 4.57 23.24 -15.88
N HIS A 199 4.68 22.10 -15.22
CA HIS A 199 5.09 20.86 -15.90
C HIS A 199 3.91 20.32 -16.73
N PHE A 200 3.51 21.12 -17.72
CA PHE A 200 2.77 20.66 -18.87
C PHE A 200 3.83 20.19 -19.87
N VAL A 201 3.86 18.90 -20.17
CA VAL A 201 4.46 18.46 -21.42
C VAL A 201 3.52 18.99 -22.50
N THR A 202 3.92 20.08 -23.16
CA THR A 202 3.25 20.59 -24.35
C THR A 202 3.18 19.48 -25.41
N PRO A 203 2.08 19.37 -26.16
CA PRO A 203 2.08 18.48 -27.32
C PRO A 203 3.10 19.01 -28.34
N LEU A 204 3.92 18.10 -28.86
CA LEU A 204 4.73 18.35 -30.06
C LEU A 204 3.82 18.92 -31.15
N PRO A 205 4.23 20.00 -31.86
CA PRO A 205 3.45 20.49 -32.99
C PRO A 205 3.36 19.40 -34.05
N ALA A 206 2.14 19.16 -34.55
CA ALA A 206 1.94 18.33 -35.72
C ALA A 206 2.68 18.98 -36.90
N VAL A 207 3.73 18.31 -37.37
CA VAL A 207 4.35 18.63 -38.66
C VAL A 207 3.38 18.14 -39.73
N GLY A 208 3.02 19.05 -40.64
CA GLY A 208 2.12 18.81 -41.77
C GLY A 208 2.73 17.97 -42.89
#